data_AF-A0A2K1SU23-F1
#
_entry.id   AF-A0A2K1SU23-F1
#
_cell.length_a   1.000
_cell.length_b   1.000
_cell.length_c   1.000
_cell.angle_alpha   90.00
_cell.angle_beta   90.00
_cell.angle_gamma   90.00
#
_symmetry.space_group_name_H-M   'P 1'
#
loop_
_entity.id
_entity.type
_entity.pdbx_description
1 polymer ?
#
loop_
_entity_poly.entity_id
_entity_poly.type
_entity_poly.pdbx_seq_one_letter_code
_entity_poly.pdbx_strand_id
1 'polypeptide(L)'
;MVLQSKARINARLRLCEIAGKPVGDLHPVCNGISELRFAFGPGYRVYFAQKGSKLMLLLAGGDKSSQSKDIKQAKILLAQLIEEKKW
;
A
#
# COMPACT_ATOMS: atom_id res chain seq x y z
N MET A 1 -9.78 -20.24 4.78
CA MET A 1 -10.13 -19.14 3.85
C MET A 1 -9.14 -17.95 3.85
N VAL A 2 -8.34 -17.73 4.90
CA VAL A 2 -7.36 -16.59 5.00
C VAL A 2 -6.05 -16.79 4.21
N LEU A 3 -5.60 -18.04 4.04
CA LEU A 3 -4.38 -18.39 3.29
C LEU A 3 -4.41 -17.90 1.83
N GLN A 4 -5.56 -18.02 1.18
CA GLN A 4 -5.75 -17.61 -0.23
C GLN A 4 -5.63 -16.09 -0.40
N SER A 5 -6.07 -15.30 0.57
CA SER A 5 -5.97 -13.84 0.53
C SER A 5 -4.52 -13.35 0.59
N LYS A 6 -3.71 -13.89 1.51
CA LYS A 6 -2.28 -13.54 1.65
C LYS A 6 -1.50 -13.91 0.38
N ALA A 7 -1.75 -15.09 -0.17
CA ALA A 7 -1.11 -15.54 -1.41
C ALA A 7 -1.40 -14.59 -2.58
N ARG A 8 -2.64 -14.14 -2.74
CA ARG A 8 -3.04 -13.19 -3.79
C ARG A 8 -2.42 -11.81 -3.63
N ILE A 9 -2.34 -11.31 -2.40
CA ILE A 9 -1.67 -10.03 -2.11
C ILE A 9 -0.18 -10.15 -2.42
N ASN A 10 0.49 -11.19 -1.92
CA ASN A 10 1.92 -11.42 -2.17
C ASN A 10 2.24 -11.58 -3.66
N ALA A 11 1.41 -12.33 -4.40
CA ALA A 11 1.56 -12.46 -5.84
C ALA A 11 1.49 -11.10 -6.54
N ARG A 12 0.59 -10.20 -6.10
CA ARG A 12 0.51 -8.86 -6.66
C ARG A 12 1.70 -7.99 -6.30
N LEU A 13 2.19 -8.05 -5.07
CA LEU A 13 3.40 -7.32 -4.66
C LEU A 13 4.62 -7.76 -5.48
N ARG A 14 4.76 -9.07 -5.73
CA ARG A 14 5.82 -9.61 -6.59
C ARG A 14 5.71 -9.11 -8.03
N LEU A 15 4.50 -8.99 -8.56
CA LEU A 15 4.29 -8.39 -9.89
C LEU A 15 4.71 -6.91 -9.92
N CYS A 16 4.42 -6.15 -8.86
CA CYS A 16 4.87 -4.76 -8.75
C CYS A 16 6.40 -4.65 -8.74
N GLU A 17 7.07 -5.55 -8.01
CA GLU A 17 8.53 -5.64 -7.95
C GLU A 17 9.13 -5.92 -9.33
N ILE A 18 8.64 -6.95 -10.03
CA ILE A 18 9.11 -7.31 -11.38
C ILE A 18 8.86 -6.18 -12.38
N ALA A 19 7.71 -5.51 -12.28
CA ALA A 19 7.35 -4.41 -13.17
C ALA A 19 8.12 -3.10 -12.85
N GLY A 20 8.79 -3.00 -11.71
CA GLY A 20 9.42 -1.77 -11.23
C GLY A 20 8.43 -0.63 -10.96
N LYS A 21 7.13 -0.93 -10.85
CA LYS A 21 6.05 0.05 -10.64
C LYS A 21 4.84 -0.63 -10.01
N PRO A 22 3.95 0.10 -9.32
CA PRO A 22 2.72 -0.49 -8.82
C PRO A 22 1.82 -0.92 -9.98
N VAL A 23 1.19 -2.08 -9.85
CA VAL A 23 0.31 -2.64 -10.88
C VAL A 23 -1.02 -3.03 -10.25
N GLY A 24 -2.13 -2.59 -10.84
CA GLY A 24 -3.47 -2.97 -10.40
C GLY A 24 -4.45 -1.83 -10.28
N ASP A 25 -5.40 -2.03 -9.37
CA ASP A 25 -6.35 -1.00 -8.98
C ASP A 25 -5.69 -0.07 -7.95
N LEU A 26 -5.09 1.00 -8.47
CA LEU A 26 -4.35 2.00 -7.71
C LEU A 26 -5.24 3.22 -7.52
N HIS A 27 -5.24 3.77 -6.32
CA HIS A 27 -5.95 5.01 -6.04
C HIS A 27 -5.03 5.98 -5.28
N PRO A 28 -4.77 7.19 -5.82
CA PRO A 28 -4.08 8.22 -5.07
C PRO A 28 -4.96 8.66 -3.92
N VAL A 29 -4.37 8.83 -2.73
CA VAL A 29 -5.12 9.24 -1.53
C VAL A 29 -4.74 10.66 -1.14
N CYS A 30 -3.46 10.91 -0.88
CA CYS A 30 -2.97 12.24 -0.51
C CYS A 30 -1.44 12.30 -0.43
N ASN A 31 -0.84 13.48 -0.62
CA ASN A 31 0.55 13.79 -0.26
C ASN A 31 1.58 12.73 -0.71
N GLY A 32 1.43 12.18 -1.92
CA GLY A 32 2.33 11.15 -2.46
C GLY A 32 2.08 9.72 -1.97
N ILE A 33 1.04 9.50 -1.15
CA ILE A 33 0.55 8.19 -0.73
C ILE A 33 -0.55 7.73 -1.68
N SER A 34 -0.43 6.50 -2.14
CA SER A 34 -1.45 5.79 -2.92
C SER A 34 -1.82 4.47 -2.23
N GLU A 35 -3.03 4.00 -2.49
CA GLU A 35 -3.50 2.68 -2.06
C GLU A 35 -3.62 1.73 -3.26
N LEU A 36 -3.19 0.49 -3.07
CA LEU A 36 -3.48 -0.64 -3.95
C LEU A 36 -4.66 -1.40 -3.36
N ARG A 37 -5.72 -1.54 -4.16
CA ARG A 37 -7.00 -2.09 -3.74
C ARG A 37 -7.19 -3.51 -4.23
N PHE A 38 -7.68 -4.35 -3.33
CA PHE A 38 -8.03 -5.74 -3.62
C PHE A 38 -9.51 -5.93 -3.33
N ALA A 39 -10.32 -6.22 -4.36
CA ALA A 39 -11.78 -6.31 -4.26
C ALA A 39 -12.30 -7.67 -3.72
N PHE A 40 -11.45 -8.46 -3.05
CA PHE A 40 -11.83 -9.76 -2.49
C PHE A 40 -11.74 -9.77 -0.97
N GLY A 41 -12.45 -10.72 -0.34
CA GLY A 41 -12.55 -10.79 1.11
C GLY A 41 -13.17 -9.49 1.68
N PRO A 42 -12.62 -8.91 2.75
CA PRO A 42 -13.13 -7.65 3.33
C PRO A 42 -12.77 -6.40 2.50
N GLY A 43 -12.07 -6.57 1.38
CA GLY A 43 -11.60 -5.47 0.54
C GLY A 43 -10.25 -4.94 1.01
N TYR A 44 -9.19 -5.75 0.89
CA TYR A 44 -7.86 -5.38 1.39
C TYR A 44 -7.28 -4.14 0.71
N ARG A 45 -6.45 -3.42 1.45
CA ARG A 45 -5.74 -2.21 1.03
C ARG A 45 -4.28 -2.29 1.45
N VAL A 46 -3.42 -1.89 0.52
CA VAL A 46 -1.99 -1.74 0.75
C VAL A 46 -1.62 -0.30 0.45
N TYR A 47 -1.04 0.40 1.42
CA TYR A 47 -0.67 1.80 1.30
C TYR A 47 0.81 1.93 1.04
N PHE A 48 1.18 2.75 0.07
CA PHE A 48 2.57 2.97 -0.32
C PHE A 48 2.81 4.43 -0.72
N ALA A 49 4.04 4.89 -0.54
CA ALA A 49 4.52 6.15 -1.08
C ALA A 49 5.37 5.89 -2.33
N GLN A 50 5.31 6.82 -3.30
CA GLN A 50 6.10 6.74 -4.53
C GLN A 50 6.87 8.04 -4.77
N LYS A 51 8.16 7.93 -5.09
CA LYS A 51 9.04 9.04 -5.48
C LYS A 51 9.89 8.61 -6.67
N GLY A 52 9.47 9.03 -7.86
CA GLY A 52 10.04 8.52 -9.12
C GLY A 52 9.83 7.01 -9.25
N SER A 53 10.92 6.26 -9.39
CA SER A 53 10.93 4.79 -9.45
C SER A 53 11.00 4.12 -8.07
N LYS A 54 11.20 4.88 -6.99
CA LYS A 54 11.23 4.32 -5.63
C LYS A 54 9.81 4.15 -5.10
N LEU A 55 9.54 2.98 -4.53
CA LEU A 55 8.31 2.63 -3.84
C LEU A 55 8.62 2.25 -2.41
N MET A 56 7.86 2.80 -1.47
CA MET A 56 7.95 2.45 -0.06
C MET A 56 6.60 1.97 0.44
N LEU A 57 6.56 0.71 0.84
CA LEU A 57 5.40 0.11 1.47
C LEU A 57 5.24 0.69 2.89
N LEU A 58 4.11 1.32 3.17
CA LEU A 58 3.82 1.93 4.47
C LEU A 58 2.98 1.00 5.34
N LEU A 59 1.93 0.41 4.77
CA LEU A 59 1.02 -0.50 5.47
C LEU A 59 0.51 -1.59 4.53
N ALA A 60 0.55 -2.84 4.98
CA ALA A 60 -0.02 -3.99 4.28
C ALA A 60 -1.01 -4.72 5.20
N GLY A 61 -2.32 -4.45 5.04
CA GLY A 61 -3.32 -5.18 5.82
C GLY A 61 -4.55 -4.40 6.26
N GLY A 62 -4.77 -3.19 5.76
CA GLY A 62 -6.05 -2.50 5.96
C GLY A 62 -7.17 -3.18 5.18
N ASP A 63 -8.41 -2.97 5.60
CA ASP A 63 -9.58 -3.29 4.81
C ASP A 63 -10.49 -2.06 4.66
N LYS A 64 -11.62 -2.22 3.97
CA LYS A 64 -12.51 -1.10 3.70
C LYS A 64 -13.01 -0.42 4.98
N SER A 65 -13.17 -1.15 6.09
CA SER A 65 -13.68 -0.62 7.36
C SER A 65 -12.65 0.24 8.11
N SER A 66 -11.35 -0.04 7.93
CA SER A 66 -10.25 0.67 8.59
C SER A 66 -9.61 1.78 7.75
N GLN A 67 -10.04 1.95 6.49
CA GLN A 67 -9.42 2.85 5.51
C GLN A 67 -9.07 4.24 6.08
N SER A 68 -10.01 4.93 6.72
CA SER A 68 -9.76 6.27 7.27
C SER A 68 -8.67 6.30 8.35
N LYS A 69 -8.56 5.24 9.16
CA LYS A 69 -7.52 5.08 10.18
C LYS A 69 -6.17 4.75 9.53
N ASP A 70 -6.19 3.86 8.55
CA ASP A 70 -4.97 3.42 7.84
C ASP A 70 -4.34 4.57 7.05
N ILE A 71 -5.16 5.42 6.42
CA ILE A 71 -4.66 6.63 5.73
C ILE A 71 -3.97 7.57 6.71
N LYS A 72 -4.55 7.79 7.90
CA LYS A 72 -3.91 8.62 8.94
C LYS A 72 -2.58 8.01 9.38
N GLN A 73 -2.54 6.70 9.61
CA GLN A 73 -1.33 6.01 10.01
C GLN A 73 -0.25 6.06 8.92
N ALA A 74 -0.63 5.88 7.65
CA ALA A 74 0.29 5.96 6.52
C ALA A 74 0.94 7.35 6.41
N LYS A 75 0.17 8.42 6.67
CA LYS A 75 0.71 9.80 6.73
C LYS A 75 1.78 9.95 7.82
N ILE A 76 1.51 9.42 9.02
CA ILE A 76 2.44 9.49 10.15
C ILE A 76 3.74 8.74 9.80
N LEU A 77 3.62 7.51 9.28
CA LEU A 77 4.79 6.72 8.88
C LEU A 77 5.62 7.42 7.80
N LEU A 78 4.97 7.99 6.79
CA LEU A 78 5.68 8.72 5.74
C LEU A 78 6.40 9.96 6.31
N ALA A 79 5.77 10.71 7.22
CA ALA A 79 6.39 11.86 7.85
C ALA A 79 7.63 11.47 8.67
N GLN A 80 7.54 10.38 9.44
CA GLN A 80 8.66 9.84 10.21
C GLN A 80 9.81 9.41 9.30
N LEU A 81 9.51 8.73 8.19
CA LEU A 81 10.53 8.30 7.23
C LEU A 81 11.26 9.48 6.58
N ILE A 82 10.55 10.59 6.32
CA ILE A 82 11.14 11.83 5.80
C ILE A 82 12.06 12.47 6.87
N GLU A 83 11.59 12.55 8.11
CA GLU A 83 12.35 13.13 9.23
C GLU A 83 13.65 12.34 9.51
N GLU A 84 13.58 11.02 9.49
CA GLU A 84 14.71 10.11 9.63
C GLU A 84 15.63 10.08 8.38
N LYS A 85 15.30 10.83 7.32
CA LYS A 85 15.99 10.84 6.01
C LYS A 85 16.09 9.45 5.36
N LYS A 86 15.09 8.60 5.61
CA LYS A 86 14.96 7.26 5.02
C LYS A 86 14.08 7.26 3.75
N TRP A 87 13.54 8.42 3.35
CA TRP A 87 12.70 8.64 2.15
C TRP A 87 13.01 9.98 1.44
#